data_AF-A0A832F4S0-F1
#
_entry.id   AF-A0A832F4S0-F1
#
_cell.length_a   1.000
_cell.length_b   1.000
_cell.length_c   1.000
_cell.angle_alpha   90.00
_cell.angle_beta   90.00
_cell.angle_gamma   90.00
#
_symmetry.space_group_name_H-M   'P 1'
#
loop_
_entity.id
_entity.type
_entity.pdbx_description
1 polymer ?
#
loop_
_entity_poly.entity_id
_entity_poly.type
_entity_poly.pdbx_seq_one_letter_code
_entity_poly.pdbx_strand_id
1 'polypeptide(L)'
;MPARVYICPIEKENELKKMLEYDPYLDPKIKEEDLKKLREDEMANIIFARQDYVLKEGASINMDPSKCYLFLNAQDSFLDKAEKKLKSIEGLERAKPDIESKIIMFIDDERKRADEGFGSIFG
;
A
#
# COMPACT_ATOMS: atom_id res chain seq x y z
N MET A 1 8.19 -12.52 0.15
CA MET A 1 7.55 -11.74 -0.93
C MET A 1 8.31 -10.43 -1.05
N PRO A 2 8.55 -9.91 -2.26
CA PRO A 2 9.24 -8.64 -2.42
C PRO A 2 8.34 -7.49 -1.95
N ALA A 3 8.91 -6.54 -1.21
CA ALA A 3 8.26 -5.28 -0.89
C ALA A 3 8.77 -4.18 -1.82
N ARG A 4 7.88 -3.27 -2.23
CA ARG A 4 8.22 -2.03 -2.92
C ARG A 4 7.70 -0.85 -2.11
N VAL A 5 8.40 0.27 -2.21
CA VAL A 5 7.98 1.51 -1.56
C VAL A 5 7.70 2.58 -2.61
N TYR A 6 6.60 3.29 -2.42
CA TYR A 6 6.19 4.41 -3.25
C TYR A 6 6.11 5.69 -2.41
N ILE A 7 6.46 6.81 -3.03
CA ILE A 7 6.43 8.14 -2.44
C ILE A 7 5.28 8.89 -3.10
N CYS A 8 4.42 9.50 -2.29
CA CYS A 8 3.26 10.26 -2.76
C CYS A 8 3.25 11.64 -2.08
N PRO A 9 2.84 12.73 -2.78
CA PRO A 9 2.59 14.01 -2.13
C PRO A 9 1.54 13.87 -1.05
N ILE A 10 1.73 14.54 0.09
CA ILE A 10 0.80 14.47 1.21
C ILE A 10 -0.60 14.98 0.82
N GLU A 11 -0.71 15.91 -0.13
CA GLU A 11 -2.02 16.40 -0.59
C GLU A 11 -2.86 15.31 -1.28
N LYS A 12 -2.20 14.28 -1.82
CA LYS A 12 -2.83 13.15 -2.52
C LYS A 12 -3.04 11.94 -1.61
N GLU A 13 -2.63 12.02 -0.34
CA GLU A 13 -2.72 10.89 0.60
C GLU A 13 -4.16 10.38 0.75
N ASN A 14 -5.15 11.28 0.84
CA ASN A 14 -6.55 10.89 0.96
C ASN A 14 -7.09 10.18 -0.29
N GLU A 15 -6.60 10.56 -1.47
CA GLU A 15 -6.92 9.89 -2.73
C GLU A 15 -6.31 8.48 -2.76
N LEU A 16 -5.03 8.39 -2.37
CA LEU A 16 -4.33 7.11 -2.26
C LEU A 16 -5.00 6.18 -1.23
N LYS A 17 -5.33 6.67 -0.03
CA LYS A 17 -6.04 5.91 1.01
C LYS A 17 -7.33 5.29 0.48
N LYS A 18 -8.17 6.09 -0.19
CA LYS A 18 -9.41 5.58 -0.80
C LYS A 18 -9.15 4.48 -1.82
N MET A 19 -8.11 4.61 -2.65
CA MET A 19 -7.73 3.57 -3.61
C MET A 19 -7.25 2.29 -2.92
N LEU A 20 -6.48 2.43 -1.84
CA LEU A 20 -5.91 1.30 -1.10
C LEU A 20 -6.98 0.52 -0.33
N GLU A 21 -7.93 1.22 0.28
CA GLU A 21 -8.98 0.65 1.14
C GLU A 21 -10.17 0.08 0.35
N TYR A 22 -10.33 0.48 -0.91
CA TYR A 22 -11.49 0.06 -1.71
C TYR A 22 -11.39 -1.41 -2.16
N ASP A 23 -12.32 -2.24 -1.69
CA ASP A 23 -12.58 -3.58 -2.21
C ASP A 23 -13.93 -3.63 -2.94
N PRO A 24 -13.94 -3.68 -4.29
CA PRO A 24 -15.18 -3.70 -5.08
C PRO A 24 -16.05 -4.95 -4.84
N TYR A 25 -15.49 -6.06 -4.35
CA TYR A 25 -16.30 -7.26 -4.06
C TYR A 25 -17.06 -7.17 -2.73
N LEU A 26 -16.74 -6.20 -1.90
CA LEU A 26 -17.46 -5.91 -0.66
C LEU A 26 -18.43 -4.73 -0.82
N ASP A 27 -18.47 -4.10 -2.00
CA ASP A 27 -19.36 -2.96 -2.27
C ASP A 27 -20.76 -3.47 -2.68
N PRO A 28 -21.80 -3.28 -1.84
CA PRO A 28 -23.15 -3.76 -2.14
C PRO A 28 -23.81 -3.01 -3.31
N LYS A 29 -23.22 -1.92 -3.79
CA LYS A 29 -23.75 -1.14 -4.92
C LYS A 29 -23.33 -1.72 -6.27
N ILE A 30 -22.32 -2.60 -6.30
CA ILE A 30 -21.86 -3.22 -7.55
C ILE A 30 -22.74 -4.42 -7.88
N LYS A 31 -23.21 -4.49 -9.12
CA LYS A 31 -24.03 -5.60 -9.63
C LYS A 31 -23.16 -6.82 -9.92
N GLU A 32 -23.76 -8.02 -9.83
CA GLU A 32 -23.05 -9.28 -10.11
C GLU A 32 -22.45 -9.33 -11.52
N GLU A 33 -23.12 -8.75 -12.52
CA GLU A 33 -22.63 -8.65 -13.90
C GLU A 33 -21.33 -7.82 -14.00
N ASP A 34 -21.25 -6.73 -13.24
CA ASP A 34 -20.07 -5.87 -13.20
C ASP A 34 -18.93 -6.55 -12.42
N LEU A 35 -19.24 -7.32 -11.38
CA LEU A 35 -18.25 -8.17 -10.70
C LEU A 35 -17.70 -9.27 -11.61
N LYS A 36 -18.51 -9.84 -12.50
CA LYS A 36 -18.05 -10.83 -13.49
C LYS A 36 -17.05 -10.20 -14.47
N LYS A 37 -17.37 -9.03 -15.02
CA LYS A 37 -16.45 -8.27 -15.88
C LYS A 37 -15.17 -7.88 -15.15
N LEU A 38 -15.29 -7.45 -13.88
CA LEU A 38 -14.15 -7.09 -13.05
C LEU A 38 -13.19 -8.28 -12.86
N ARG A 39 -13.70 -9.50 -12.66
CA ARG A 39 -12.86 -10.70 -12.53
C ARG A 39 -12.05 -10.99 -13.78
N GLU A 40 -12.59 -10.67 -14.95
CA GLU A 40 -11.97 -10.90 -16.25
C GLU A 40 -10.98 -9.78 -16.61
N ASP A 41 -11.14 -8.57 -16.08
CA ASP A 41 -10.23 -7.44 -16.28
C ASP A 41 -9.09 -7.46 -15.25
N GLU A 42 -7.91 -7.90 -15.67
CA GLU A 42 -6.74 -8.00 -14.80
C GLU A 42 -6.28 -6.69 -14.15
N MET A 43 -6.51 -5.53 -14.78
CA MET A 43 -6.10 -4.23 -14.24
C MET A 43 -7.15 -3.68 -13.29
N ALA A 44 -8.42 -3.85 -13.63
CA ALA A 44 -9.51 -3.43 -12.76
C ALA A 44 -9.55 -4.30 -11.48
N ASN A 45 -9.17 -5.58 -11.58
CA ASN A 45 -9.09 -6.52 -10.46
C ASN A 45 -7.87 -6.36 -9.54
N ILE A 46 -7.10 -5.27 -9.66
CA ILE A 46 -6.03 -4.95 -8.72
C ILE A 46 -6.66 -4.40 -7.43
N ILE A 47 -6.71 -5.22 -6.39
CA ILE A 47 -7.30 -4.86 -5.09
C ILE A 47 -6.20 -4.78 -4.04
N PHE A 48 -5.82 -3.56 -3.70
CA PHE A 48 -4.81 -3.26 -2.70
C PHE A 48 -5.26 -3.67 -1.29
N ALA A 49 -6.55 -3.52 -0.97
CA ALA A 49 -7.15 -3.87 0.32
C ALA A 49 -6.90 -5.34 0.76
N ARG A 50 -6.52 -6.21 -0.19
CA ARG A 50 -6.23 -7.63 0.05
C ARG A 50 -4.74 -7.96 0.10
N GLN A 51 -3.88 -6.96 -0.04
CA GLN A 51 -2.43 -7.12 0.05
C GLN A 51 -1.91 -6.61 1.39
N ASP A 52 -0.69 -7.02 1.74
CA ASP A 52 0.03 -6.45 2.86
C ASP A 52 0.58 -5.07 2.46
N TYR A 53 -0.03 -4.01 2.96
CA TYR A 53 0.43 -2.64 2.73
C TYR A 53 0.44 -1.83 4.03
N VAL A 54 1.30 -0.81 4.05
CA VAL A 54 1.36 0.16 5.15
C VAL A 54 1.56 1.54 4.54
N LEU A 55 0.73 2.50 4.96
CA LEU A 55 0.86 3.90 4.59
C LEU A 55 1.35 4.70 5.81
N LYS A 56 2.45 5.44 5.65
CA LYS A 56 3.03 6.29 6.70
C LYS A 56 3.20 7.72 6.19
N GLU A 57 2.79 8.68 7.00
CA GLU A 57 3.14 10.08 6.77
C GLU A 57 4.62 10.29 7.06
N GLY A 58 5.33 11.08 6.24
CA GLY A 58 6.77 11.27 6.40
C GLY A 58 7.17 11.83 7.76
N ALA A 59 6.38 12.74 8.30
CA ALA A 59 6.56 13.30 9.64
C ALA A 59 6.56 12.21 10.74
N SER A 60 5.77 11.14 10.57
CA SER A 60 5.69 10.05 11.55
C SER A 60 6.90 9.11 11.56
N ILE A 61 7.72 9.15 10.50
CA ILE A 61 8.87 8.24 10.30
C ILE A 61 10.19 8.98 10.09
N ASN A 62 10.28 10.26 10.50
CA ASN A 62 11.45 11.12 10.32
C ASN A 62 11.93 11.24 8.86
N MET A 63 10.98 11.27 7.91
CA MET A 63 11.20 11.51 6.49
C MET A 63 10.60 12.86 6.09
N ASP A 64 10.63 13.19 4.79
CA ASP A 64 10.05 14.44 4.26
C ASP A 64 8.57 14.59 4.70
N PRO A 65 8.22 15.61 5.50
CA PRO A 65 6.88 15.80 6.03
C PRO A 65 5.85 16.21 4.96
N SER A 66 6.30 16.62 3.77
CA SER A 66 5.43 16.90 2.61
C SER A 66 5.03 15.65 1.83
N LYS A 67 5.47 14.46 2.27
CA LYS A 67 5.25 13.18 1.60
C LYS A 67 4.58 12.17 2.51
N CYS A 68 3.88 11.22 1.89
CA CYS A 68 3.52 9.95 2.49
C CYS A 68 4.18 8.80 1.72
N TYR A 69 4.38 7.68 2.42
CA TYR A 69 5.14 6.54 1.96
C TYR A 69 4.28 5.29 2.03
N LEU A 70 4.04 4.69 0.87
CA LEU A 70 3.32 3.43 0.74
C LEU A 70 4.32 2.29 0.64
N PHE A 71 4.39 1.46 1.68
CA PHE A 71 4.97 0.13 1.60
C PHE A 71 3.92 -0.83 1.06
N LEU A 72 4.29 -1.62 0.05
CA LEU A 72 3.44 -2.66 -0.53
C LEU A 72 4.23 -3.95 -0.68
N ASN A 73 3.79 -4.97 0.04
CA ASN A 73 4.34 -6.32 0.02
C ASN A 73 3.35 -7.25 -0.68
N ALA A 74 3.76 -7.74 -1.85
CA ALA A 74 2.96 -8.62 -2.67
C ALA A 74 3.86 -9.45 -3.58
N GLN A 75 3.26 -10.38 -4.32
CA GLN A 75 3.94 -11.12 -5.39
C GLN A 75 4.28 -10.19 -6.58
N ASP A 76 5.39 -10.45 -7.27
CA ASP A 76 5.91 -9.57 -8.34
C ASP A 76 4.87 -9.25 -9.43
N SER A 77 4.08 -10.24 -9.83
CA SER A 77 3.01 -10.08 -10.81
C SER A 77 1.95 -9.07 -10.38
N PHE A 78 1.67 -8.97 -9.08
CA PHE A 78 0.79 -7.94 -8.53
C PHE A 78 1.50 -6.59 -8.51
N LEU A 79 2.76 -6.54 -8.06
CA LEU A 79 3.52 -5.29 -7.94
C LEU A 79 3.68 -4.57 -9.29
N ASP A 80 3.90 -5.31 -10.37
CA ASP A 80 4.03 -4.73 -11.71
C ASP A 80 2.72 -4.14 -12.23
N LYS A 81 1.58 -4.74 -11.87
CA LYS A 81 0.25 -4.21 -12.17
C LYS A 81 -0.10 -3.03 -11.26
N ALA A 82 0.18 -3.15 -9.97
CA ALA A 82 0.02 -2.12 -8.97
C ALA A 82 0.74 -0.83 -9.37
N GLU A 83 1.98 -0.91 -9.83
CA GLU A 83 2.74 0.26 -10.27
C GLU A 83 2.03 1.01 -11.41
N LYS A 84 1.42 0.30 -12.36
CA LYS A 84 0.65 0.92 -13.45
C LYS A 84 -0.60 1.63 -12.94
N LYS A 85 -1.30 1.04 -11.96
CA LYS A 85 -2.49 1.64 -11.35
C LYS A 85 -2.14 2.85 -10.48
N LEU A 86 -1.06 2.76 -9.69
CA LEU A 86 -0.60 3.85 -8.83
C LEU A 86 -0.15 5.09 -9.62
N LYS A 87 0.32 4.93 -10.87
CA LYS A 87 0.62 6.04 -11.78
C LYS A 87 -0.58 6.92 -12.14
N SER A 88 -1.81 6.50 -11.83
CA SER A 88 -2.99 7.38 -11.99
C SER A 88 -3.04 8.50 -10.93
N ILE A 89 -2.29 8.38 -9.83
CA ILE A 89 -2.18 9.40 -8.79
C ILE A 89 -1.00 10.30 -9.13
N GLU A 90 -1.30 11.58 -9.35
CA GLU A 90 -0.31 12.59 -9.70
C GLU A 90 0.78 12.71 -8.62
N GLY A 91 2.04 12.67 -9.06
CA GLY A 91 3.21 12.81 -8.18
C GLY A 91 3.60 11.54 -7.41
N LEU A 92 2.86 10.43 -7.57
CA LEU A 92 3.23 9.16 -6.99
C LEU A 92 4.33 8.49 -7.82
N GLU A 93 5.46 8.18 -7.17
CA GLU A 93 6.62 7.55 -7.80
C GLU A 93 7.21 6.41 -6.95
N ARG A 94 7.98 5.53 -7.58
CA ARG A 94 8.71 4.49 -6.83
C ARG A 94 9.89 5.12 -6.09
N ALA A 95 10.06 4.74 -4.84
CA ALA A 95 11.18 5.19 -4.03
C ALA A 95 12.53 4.72 -4.61
N LYS A 96 13.56 5.54 -4.41
CA LYS A 96 14.94 5.12 -4.70
C LYS A 96 15.36 4.00 -3.73
N PRO A 97 16.32 3.14 -4.10
CA PRO A 97 16.70 1.98 -3.29
C PRO A 97 17.10 2.30 -1.85
N ASP A 98 17.71 3.46 -1.60
CA ASP A 98 18.12 3.90 -0.26
C ASP A 98 16.92 4.29 0.63
N ILE A 99 15.93 4.96 0.06
CA ILE A 99 14.68 5.33 0.75
C ILE A 99 13.80 4.09 0.95
N GLU A 100 13.68 3.25 -0.09
CA GLU A 100 12.94 1.99 -0.05
C GLU A 100 13.47 1.10 1.09
N SER A 101 14.79 0.90 1.17
CA SER A 101 15.41 0.09 2.22
C SER A 101 15.15 0.64 3.63
N LYS A 102 15.27 1.96 3.82
CA LYS A 102 15.01 2.60 5.13
C LYS A 102 13.59 2.39 5.62
N ILE A 103 12.61 2.50 4.72
CA ILE A 103 11.18 2.38 5.06
C ILE A 103 10.81 0.93 5.34
N ILE A 104 11.32 -0.01 4.53
CA ILE A 104 11.15 -1.45 4.78
C ILE A 104 11.70 -1.81 6.17
N MET A 105 12.93 -1.39 6.49
CA MET A 105 13.53 -1.63 7.80
C MET A 105 12.71 -1.02 8.94
N PHE A 106 12.23 0.21 8.78
CA PHE A 106 11.39 0.86 9.79
C PHE A 106 10.12 0.05 10.09
N ILE A 107 9.44 -0.42 9.05
CA ILE A 107 8.19 -1.20 9.18
C ILE A 107 8.47 -2.57 9.81
N ASP A 108 9.54 -3.24 9.40
CA ASP A 108 9.93 -4.53 9.97
C ASP A 108 10.28 -4.40 11.47
N ASP A 109 10.99 -3.34 11.85
CA ASP A 109 11.31 -3.06 13.25
C ASP A 109 10.06 -2.70 14.08
N GLU A 110 9.11 -1.94 13.51
CA GLU A 110 7.83 -1.64 14.14
C GLU A 110 7.02 -2.91 14.40
N ARG A 111 6.95 -3.81 13.41
CA ARG A 111 6.25 -5.11 13.52
C ARG A 111 6.88 -5.99 14.59
N LYS A 112 8.21 -6.13 14.61
CA LYS A 112 8.92 -6.91 15.64
C LYS A 112 8.65 -6.40 17.04
N ARG A 113 8.70 -5.08 17.25
CA ARG A 113 8.41 -4.47 18.56
C ARG A 113 6.97 -4.70 18.99
N ALA A 114 6.02 -4.64 18.05
CA ALA A 114 4.62 -4.93 18.34
C ALA A 114 4.44 -6.39 18.81
N ASP A 115 5.10 -7.33 18.15
CA ASP A 115 5.05 -8.76 18.51
C ASP A 115 5.71 -9.05 19.87
N GLU A 116 6.89 -8.46 20.14
CA GLU A 116 7.61 -8.60 21.41
C GLU A 116 6.87 -7.94 22.60
N GLY A 117 6.26 -6.78 22.35
CA GLY A 117 5.45 -6.07 23.32
C GLY A 117 4.16 -6.82 23.70
N PHE A 118 3.54 -7.50 22.72
CA PHE A 118 2.37 -8.36 22.99
C PHE A 118 2.77 -9.60 23.80
N GLY A 119 3.87 -10.26 23.45
CA GLY A 119 4.37 -11.43 24.19
C GLY A 119 4.74 -11.16 25.66
N SER A 120 5.12 -9.93 25.99
CA SER A 120 5.51 -9.54 27.36
C SER A 120 4.34 -9.20 28.29
N ILE A 121 3.14 -8.96 27.74
CA ILE A 121 1.93 -8.58 28.52
C ILE A 121 1.04 -9.79 28.84
N PHE A 122 1.17 -10.87 28.06
CA PHE A 122 0.40 -12.11 28.24
C PHE A 122 1.24 -13.30 28.73
N GLY A 123 2.47 -13.04 29.20
CA GLY A 123 3.39 -14.02 29.80
C GLY A 123 3.41 -13.98 31.33
#